data_AF-A0A838IK71-F1
#
_entry.id   AF-A0A838IK71-F1
#
_cell.length_a   1.000
_cell.length_b   1.000
_cell.length_c   1.000
_cell.angle_alpha   90.00
_cell.angle_beta   90.00
_cell.angle_gamma   90.00
#
_symmetry.space_group_name_H-M   'P 1'
#
loop_
_entity.id
_entity.type
_entity.pdbx_description
1 polymer ?
#
loop_
_entity_poly.entity_id
_entity_poly.type
_entity_poly.pdbx_seq_one_letter_code
_entity_poly.pdbx_strand_id
1 'polypeptide(L)'
;MTCDPVQPRSRADFLRLANICGMSLTAADLFQLNRRKFLCPLEESSGVEELYCSLHLYMLAIYFEGVRHFRHPWASTAPERTLDEVGSMCRELGEFVERLRGKRETPVSGEEVATLAMEMERYLHGIDPFGPLAGIIDIMRADVVEKLRGAGRLYAELRLTGAALAEMVERIESGAEVSVERPAALTEPKTQAIVVADEPIEDLRRTQLIERSEASEVIVAYEASATVEGMEPVDAVAVAKEEDEDLRRTQVMDTLMSLPSVIESEAEPGIAEESSTPMDLIDEQADDEPQTAEVTGLPEAAADDVSADAVPVAAADHGAHGFGRDDSRTSRNEDLSNHLERLRVEDRQGAPPEAPQKVKQAAPVEGRKLADRIAELNRQREKYLKEQAWEKLVHLYEEGIDLFSDGAERQQVYLVLATLYEMKLREKARALDAFIRAFAELGSEASMEKELDGIERLGRLPEVNEGYLATLESELAGSLGVGERRKLQRHFAIALYGAGQYQRAFLFYASMLAENPDENIDPQSLGDLELLGSEVKAEELVSFYHDILEQNVRTDVRSWVQQRVEASAV
;
A
#
# COMPACT_ATOMS: atom_id res chain seq x y z
N MET A 1 -10.72 26.39 19.65
CA MET A 1 -11.76 25.99 18.67
C MET A 1 -12.55 24.87 19.32
N THR A 2 -13.86 25.03 19.51
CA THR A 2 -14.72 23.92 19.95
C THR A 2 -14.96 23.01 18.76
N CYS A 3 -14.26 21.87 18.70
CA CYS A 3 -14.55 20.85 17.70
C CYS A 3 -15.82 20.12 18.17
N ASP A 4 -16.98 20.53 17.65
CA ASP A 4 -18.23 19.84 17.96
C ASP A 4 -18.15 18.41 17.39
N PRO A 5 -18.26 17.36 18.22
CA PRO A 5 -18.06 15.97 17.80
C PRO A 5 -19.12 15.51 16.79
N VAL A 6 -20.23 16.25 16.69
CA VAL A 6 -21.38 16.00 15.82
C VAL A 6 -21.40 16.94 14.61
N GLN A 7 -20.44 17.87 14.48
CA GLN A 7 -20.39 18.81 13.36
C GLN A 7 -20.32 18.07 12.02
N PRO A 8 -21.30 18.25 11.11
CA PRO A 8 -21.29 17.61 9.81
C PRO A 8 -20.21 18.25 8.91
N ARG A 9 -19.53 17.41 8.15
CA ARG A 9 -18.51 17.72 7.15
C ARG A 9 -18.89 17.05 5.84
N SER A 10 -18.59 17.69 4.71
CA SER A 10 -18.79 17.08 3.39
C SER A 10 -17.97 15.81 3.23
N ARG A 11 -18.39 14.89 2.34
CA ARG A 11 -17.60 13.71 1.96
C ARG A 11 -16.17 14.05 1.57
N ALA A 12 -15.96 15.15 0.84
CA ALA A 12 -14.65 15.57 0.38
C ALA A 12 -13.76 16.05 1.54
N ASP A 13 -14.31 16.81 2.48
CA ASP A 13 -13.58 17.28 3.66
C ASP A 13 -13.25 16.15 4.63
N PHE A 14 -14.17 15.18 4.78
CA PHE A 14 -13.95 13.99 5.59
C PHE A 14 -12.86 13.09 5.01
N LEU A 15 -12.88 12.82 3.71
CA LEU A 15 -11.79 12.10 3.02
C LEU A 15 -10.46 12.84 3.15
N ARG A 16 -10.44 14.17 2.98
CA ARG A 16 -9.24 14.99 3.18
C ARG A 16 -8.72 14.84 4.62
N LEU A 17 -9.59 14.96 5.62
CA LEU A 17 -9.22 14.85 7.03
C LEU A 17 -8.65 13.46 7.36
N ALA A 18 -9.31 12.39 6.90
CA ALA A 18 -8.88 11.02 7.15
C ALA A 18 -7.49 10.72 6.54
N ASN A 19 -7.26 11.17 5.30
CA ASN A 19 -5.96 11.05 4.64
C ASN A 19 -4.86 11.86 5.36
N ILE A 20 -5.15 13.09 5.84
CA ILE A 20 -4.20 13.87 6.67
C ILE A 20 -3.90 13.15 8.00
N CYS A 21 -4.86 12.42 8.56
CA CYS A 21 -4.69 11.55 9.73
C CYS A 21 -3.94 10.24 9.45
N GLY A 22 -3.46 10.01 8.23
CA GLY A 22 -2.71 8.80 7.83
C GLY A 22 -3.59 7.60 7.51
N MET A 23 -4.91 7.75 7.43
CA MET A 23 -5.81 6.70 6.93
C MET A 23 -6.00 6.91 5.42
N SER A 24 -5.23 6.17 4.62
CA SER A 24 -5.32 6.18 3.16
C SER A 24 -6.68 5.64 2.71
N LEU A 25 -7.59 6.56 2.40
CA LEU A 25 -8.99 6.28 2.07
C LEU A 25 -9.34 6.92 0.73
N THR A 26 -9.69 6.09 -0.24
CA THR A 26 -10.26 6.54 -1.51
C THR A 26 -11.77 6.78 -1.37
N ALA A 27 -12.34 7.47 -2.35
CA ALA A 27 -13.79 7.61 -2.46
C ALA A 27 -14.50 6.24 -2.67
N ALA A 28 -13.81 5.25 -3.25
CA ALA A 28 -14.33 3.90 -3.45
C ALA A 28 -14.33 3.09 -2.14
N ASP A 29 -13.27 3.18 -1.33
CA ASP A 29 -13.19 2.53 -0.02
C ASP A 29 -14.31 3.02 0.90
N LEU A 30 -14.52 4.34 0.96
CA LEU A 30 -15.61 4.95 1.73
C LEU A 30 -16.99 4.43 1.28
N PHE A 31 -17.20 4.29 -0.03
CA PHE A 31 -18.43 3.68 -0.56
C PHE A 31 -18.59 2.20 -0.15
N GLN A 32 -17.50 1.41 -0.11
CA GLN A 32 -17.57 0.02 0.36
C GLN A 32 -17.84 -0.06 1.87
N LEU A 33 -17.27 0.84 2.67
CA LEU A 33 -17.55 0.95 4.12
C LEU A 33 -19.02 1.30 4.37
N ASN A 34 -19.57 2.27 3.62
CA ASN A 34 -21.00 2.61 3.65
C ASN A 34 -21.88 1.43 3.25
N ARG A 35 -21.55 0.76 2.13
CA ARG A 35 -22.29 -0.42 1.63
C ARG A 35 -22.30 -1.57 2.65
N ARG A 36 -21.22 -1.74 3.41
CA ARG A 36 -21.09 -2.75 4.47
C ARG A 36 -21.62 -2.28 5.84
N LYS A 37 -22.08 -1.03 5.98
CA LYS A 37 -22.54 -0.41 7.22
C LYS A 37 -21.47 -0.33 8.34
N PHE A 38 -20.20 -0.23 7.96
CA PHE A 38 -19.10 0.12 8.89
C PHE A 38 -19.05 1.63 9.15
N LEU A 39 -19.50 2.42 8.18
CA LEU A 39 -19.81 3.84 8.33
C LEU A 39 -21.25 4.04 7.83
N CYS A 40 -21.99 4.95 8.45
CA CYS A 40 -23.32 5.34 8.02
C CYS A 40 -23.30 6.85 7.80
N PRO A 41 -23.37 7.37 6.56
CA PRO A 41 -23.40 8.81 6.36
C PRO A 41 -24.62 9.41 7.04
N LEU A 42 -24.43 10.59 7.62
CA LEU A 42 -25.45 11.32 8.36
C LEU A 42 -26.56 11.77 7.39
N GLU A 43 -27.75 11.18 7.51
CA GLU A 43 -28.87 11.48 6.60
C GLU A 43 -29.34 12.94 6.73
N GLU A 44 -29.01 13.81 5.78
CA GLU A 44 -29.56 15.17 5.78
C GLU A 44 -30.93 15.19 5.09
N SER A 45 -31.88 15.98 5.62
CA SER A 45 -33.24 16.08 5.10
C SER A 45 -33.33 16.64 3.66
N SER A 46 -32.20 17.14 3.14
CA SER A 46 -32.01 17.63 1.77
C SER A 46 -31.74 16.50 0.76
N GLY A 47 -31.19 15.36 1.19
CA GLY A 47 -30.94 14.17 0.37
C GLY A 47 -29.84 14.27 -0.70
N VAL A 48 -29.06 15.36 -0.73
CA VAL A 48 -28.06 15.61 -1.80
C VAL A 48 -26.63 15.22 -1.40
N GLU A 49 -26.23 15.38 -0.14
CA GLU A 49 -24.84 15.16 0.29
C GLU A 49 -24.71 14.13 1.44
N GLU A 50 -23.73 13.23 1.30
CA GLU A 50 -23.26 12.37 2.38
C GLU A 50 -22.41 13.18 3.36
N LEU A 51 -22.90 13.35 4.59
CA LEU A 51 -22.22 14.09 5.64
C LEU A 51 -21.59 13.13 6.67
N TYR A 52 -20.42 13.51 7.20
CA TYR A 52 -19.68 12.74 8.19
C TYR A 52 -19.25 13.66 9.35
N CYS A 53 -18.83 13.13 10.49
CA CYS A 53 -18.37 13.92 11.64
C CYS A 53 -17.12 13.30 12.28
N SER A 54 -16.53 13.97 13.28
CA SER A 54 -15.27 13.50 13.91
C SER A 54 -15.40 12.12 14.58
N LEU A 55 -16.59 11.72 15.04
CA LEU A 55 -16.82 10.35 15.54
C LEU A 55 -16.70 9.26 14.47
N HIS A 56 -16.95 9.57 13.19
CA HIS A 56 -16.69 8.64 12.10
C HIS A 56 -15.18 8.42 11.88
N LEU A 57 -14.33 9.36 12.31
CA LEU A 57 -12.87 9.21 12.31
C LEU A 57 -12.41 8.19 13.35
N TYR A 58 -13.06 8.15 14.52
CA TYR A 58 -12.84 7.12 15.56
C TYR A 58 -13.25 5.73 15.04
N MET A 59 -14.44 5.62 14.45
CA MET A 59 -14.93 4.37 13.84
C MET A 59 -13.98 3.84 12.75
N LEU A 60 -13.47 4.74 11.90
CA LEU A 60 -12.45 4.41 10.91
C LEU A 60 -11.17 3.88 11.56
N ALA A 61 -10.66 4.58 12.58
CA ALA A 61 -9.39 4.23 13.21
C ALA A 61 -9.42 2.80 13.80
N ILE A 62 -10.51 2.41 14.47
CA ILE A 62 -10.68 1.06 15.02
C ILE A 62 -10.91 0.03 13.91
N TYR A 63 -11.58 0.40 12.81
CA TYR A 63 -11.70 -0.47 11.63
C TYR A 63 -10.32 -0.74 11.00
N PHE A 64 -9.49 0.28 10.82
CA PHE A 64 -8.13 0.13 10.29
C PHE A 64 -7.24 -0.70 11.22
N GLU A 65 -7.35 -0.52 12.54
CA GLU A 65 -6.67 -1.38 13.52
C GLU A 65 -7.12 -2.84 13.35
N GLY A 66 -8.43 -3.11 13.35
CA GLY A 66 -8.97 -4.46 13.15
C GLY A 66 -8.46 -5.09 11.85
N VAL A 67 -8.50 -4.37 10.73
CA VAL A 67 -8.04 -4.86 9.42
C VAL A 67 -6.52 -5.06 9.34
N ARG A 68 -5.71 -4.20 9.97
CA ARG A 68 -4.23 -4.30 9.95
C ARG A 68 -3.75 -5.66 10.46
N HIS A 69 -4.40 -6.18 11.50
CA HIS A 69 -4.07 -7.47 12.08
C HIS A 69 -4.41 -8.68 11.19
N PHE A 70 -5.44 -8.60 10.34
CA PHE A 70 -5.78 -9.66 9.39
C PHE A 70 -4.93 -9.67 8.12
N ARG A 71 -4.18 -8.59 7.85
CA ARG A 71 -3.36 -8.43 6.64
C ARG A 71 -1.86 -8.66 6.84
N HIS A 72 -1.42 -8.93 8.06
CA HIS A 72 0.00 -9.19 8.33
C HIS A 72 0.16 -10.45 9.20
N PRO A 73 0.64 -11.57 8.64
CA PRO A 73 0.69 -12.85 9.35
C PRO A 73 1.59 -12.84 10.59
N TRP A 74 2.49 -11.86 10.73
CA TRP A 74 3.31 -11.63 11.92
C TRP A 74 2.96 -10.35 12.71
N ALA A 75 1.71 -9.87 12.65
CA ALA A 75 1.26 -8.86 13.60
C ALA A 75 1.48 -9.41 15.03
N SER A 76 2.35 -8.76 15.81
CA SER A 76 2.87 -9.28 17.10
C SER A 76 1.85 -9.25 18.25
N THR A 77 0.65 -8.74 17.97
CA THR A 77 -0.47 -8.71 18.90
C THR A 77 -1.65 -9.34 18.16
N ALA A 78 -2.38 -10.26 18.80
CA ALA A 78 -3.69 -10.64 18.27
C ALA A 78 -4.62 -9.41 18.38
N PRO A 79 -5.50 -9.15 17.40
CA PRO A 79 -6.40 -8.02 17.48
C PRO A 79 -7.30 -8.17 18.72
N GLU A 80 -7.42 -7.12 19.54
CA GLU A 80 -8.30 -7.16 20.73
C GLU A 80 -9.76 -7.41 20.38
N ARG A 81 -10.17 -7.10 19.14
CA ARG A 81 -11.53 -7.18 18.63
C ARG A 81 -11.56 -7.82 17.26
N THR A 82 -12.49 -8.75 17.05
CA THR A 82 -12.80 -9.33 15.75
C THR A 82 -13.48 -8.32 14.82
N LEU A 83 -13.40 -8.54 13.50
CA LEU A 83 -14.08 -7.66 12.53
C LEU A 83 -15.61 -7.61 12.72
N ASP A 84 -16.22 -8.66 13.26
CA ASP A 84 -17.66 -8.71 13.56
C ASP A 84 -18.00 -7.84 14.80
N GLU A 85 -17.15 -7.84 15.83
CA GLU A 85 -17.29 -6.96 17.00
C GLU A 85 -17.09 -5.49 16.62
N VAL A 86 -16.05 -5.20 15.82
CA VAL A 86 -15.84 -3.87 15.23
C VAL A 86 -17.06 -3.45 14.41
N GLY A 87 -17.63 -4.37 13.61
CA GLY A 87 -18.85 -4.14 12.85
C GLY A 87 -20.12 -3.95 13.71
N SER A 88 -20.20 -4.50 14.92
CA SER A 88 -21.28 -4.21 15.87
C SER A 88 -21.14 -2.82 16.47
N MET A 89 -19.98 -2.54 17.05
CA MET A 89 -19.67 -1.25 17.65
C MET A 89 -19.82 -0.10 16.64
N CYS A 90 -19.35 -0.26 15.39
CA CYS A 90 -19.55 0.76 14.36
C CYS A 90 -21.05 1.05 14.10
N ARG A 91 -21.92 0.04 14.11
CA ARG A 91 -23.36 0.25 13.99
C ARG A 91 -23.92 0.97 15.21
N GLU A 92 -23.56 0.54 16.41
CA GLU A 92 -23.97 1.15 17.69
C GLU A 92 -23.55 2.62 17.79
N LEU A 93 -22.32 2.95 17.38
CA LEU A 93 -21.82 4.33 17.28
C LEU A 93 -22.60 5.16 16.25
N GLY A 94 -22.90 4.59 15.07
CA GLY A 94 -23.76 5.26 14.08
C GLY A 94 -25.15 5.57 14.62
N GLU A 95 -25.76 4.63 15.36
CA GLU A 95 -27.05 4.85 16.02
C GLU A 95 -26.98 5.92 17.12
N PHE A 96 -25.89 5.92 17.90
CA PHE A 96 -25.61 6.91 18.94
C PHE A 96 -25.45 8.33 18.37
N VAL A 97 -24.72 8.50 17.26
CA VAL A 97 -24.58 9.80 16.60
C VAL A 97 -25.91 10.33 16.09
N GLU A 98 -26.77 9.46 15.53
CA GLU A 98 -28.12 9.86 15.09
C GLU A 98 -29.07 10.19 16.25
N ARG A 99 -28.88 9.56 17.43
CA ARG A 99 -29.57 9.98 18.67
C ARG A 99 -29.06 11.33 19.18
N LEU A 100 -27.74 11.57 19.18
CA LEU A 100 -27.15 12.87 19.58
C LEU A 100 -27.65 14.04 18.70
N ARG A 101 -27.95 13.80 17.42
CA ARG A 101 -28.55 14.80 16.52
C ARG A 101 -30.06 15.02 16.74
N GLY A 102 -30.69 14.29 17.65
CA GLY A 102 -32.13 14.37 17.91
C GLY A 102 -33.02 13.85 16.76
N LYS A 103 -32.49 13.02 15.84
CA LYS A 103 -33.31 12.42 14.76
C LYS A 103 -34.10 11.19 15.21
N ARG A 104 -33.72 10.57 16.33
CA ARG A 104 -34.41 9.45 16.95
C ARG A 104 -35.10 9.90 18.23
N GLU A 105 -36.25 9.30 18.53
CA GLU A 105 -37.10 9.66 19.69
C GLU A 105 -36.46 9.36 21.05
N THR A 106 -35.46 8.46 21.09
CA THR A 106 -34.76 8.08 22.32
C THR A 106 -33.63 9.07 22.63
N PRO A 107 -33.73 9.85 23.72
CA PRO A 107 -32.62 10.71 24.13
C PRO A 107 -31.40 9.87 24.50
N VAL A 108 -30.21 10.44 24.35
CA VAL A 108 -28.95 9.82 24.78
C VAL A 108 -28.78 10.03 26.28
N SER A 109 -28.44 8.98 27.02
CA SER A 109 -28.11 9.09 28.44
C SER A 109 -26.72 9.69 28.63
N GLY A 110 -26.52 10.53 29.64
CA GLY A 110 -25.19 11.02 30.02
C GLY A 110 -24.20 9.89 30.29
N GLU A 111 -24.69 8.76 30.83
CA GLU A 111 -23.90 7.54 31.04
C GLU A 111 -23.38 6.93 29.72
N GLU A 112 -24.13 6.99 28.62
CA GLU A 112 -23.69 6.50 27.31
C GLU A 112 -22.60 7.39 26.72
N VAL A 113 -22.77 8.73 26.82
CA VAL A 113 -21.77 9.71 26.37
C VAL A 113 -20.48 9.58 27.18
N ALA A 114 -20.59 9.44 28.51
CA ALA A 114 -19.45 9.22 29.40
C ALA A 114 -18.74 7.90 29.10
N THR A 115 -19.48 6.82 28.83
CA THR A 115 -18.91 5.53 28.43
C THR A 115 -18.11 5.66 27.12
N LEU A 116 -18.66 6.33 26.10
CA LEU A 116 -17.95 6.55 24.84
C LEU A 116 -16.70 7.42 25.03
N ALA A 117 -16.78 8.50 25.80
CA ALA A 117 -15.63 9.35 26.10
C ALA A 117 -14.50 8.54 26.80
N MET A 118 -14.85 7.68 27.76
CA MET A 118 -13.91 6.77 28.42
C MET A 118 -13.30 5.73 27.47
N GLU A 119 -14.04 5.22 26.50
CA GLU A 119 -13.51 4.31 25.49
C GLU A 119 -12.55 5.02 24.52
N MET A 120 -12.90 6.22 24.06
CA MET A 120 -12.02 7.05 23.22
C MET A 120 -10.72 7.41 23.95
N GLU A 121 -10.80 7.77 25.24
CA GLU A 121 -9.61 8.00 26.06
C GLU A 121 -8.76 6.73 26.22
N ARG A 122 -9.36 5.56 26.45
CA ARG A 122 -8.64 4.28 26.49
C ARG A 122 -7.92 3.99 25.16
N TYR A 123 -8.59 4.25 24.04
CA TYR A 123 -8.01 4.09 22.70
C TYR A 123 -6.84 5.06 22.45
N LEU A 124 -6.98 6.33 22.84
CA LEU A 124 -5.91 7.33 22.76
C LEU A 124 -4.65 6.91 23.53
N HIS A 125 -4.81 6.35 24.74
CA HIS A 125 -3.70 5.81 25.53
C HIS A 125 -3.00 4.61 24.87
N GLY A 126 -3.66 3.87 23.97
CA GLY A 126 -3.06 2.76 23.22
C GLY A 126 -2.21 3.21 22.03
N ILE A 127 -2.53 4.35 21.41
CA ILE A 127 -1.79 4.89 20.25
C ILE A 127 -0.68 5.85 20.66
N ASP A 128 -0.91 6.64 21.72
CA ASP A 128 -0.10 7.76 22.23
C ASP A 128 1.22 8.06 21.46
N PRO A 129 1.15 8.80 20.34
CA PRO A 129 2.32 9.10 19.52
C PRO A 129 3.16 10.24 20.10
N PHE A 130 2.74 10.85 21.21
CA PHE A 130 3.41 11.96 21.88
C PHE A 130 4.03 11.55 23.23
N GLY A 131 3.62 10.41 23.79
CA GLY A 131 4.12 9.88 25.05
C GLY A 131 3.94 10.88 26.19
N PRO A 132 5.00 11.20 26.95
CA PRO A 132 4.96 12.23 28.00
C PRO A 132 4.48 13.62 27.55
N LEU A 133 4.45 13.90 26.24
CA LEU A 133 4.00 15.17 25.67
C LEU A 133 2.52 15.18 25.28
N ALA A 134 1.76 14.09 25.50
CA ALA A 134 0.33 13.98 25.19
C ALA A 134 -0.50 15.18 25.68
N GLY A 135 -0.29 15.63 26.93
CA GLY A 135 -0.98 16.79 27.50
C GLY A 135 -0.65 18.14 26.87
N ILE A 136 0.34 18.23 25.97
CA ILE A 136 0.64 19.45 25.22
C ILE A 136 -0.42 19.70 24.13
N ILE A 137 -1.09 18.66 23.62
CA ILE A 137 -2.15 18.79 22.60
C ILE A 137 -3.26 19.74 23.07
N ASP A 138 -3.66 19.65 24.34
CA ASP A 138 -4.73 20.46 24.92
C ASP A 138 -4.38 21.97 24.99
N ILE A 139 -3.09 22.34 24.95
CA ILE A 139 -2.59 23.72 24.94
C ILE A 139 -2.04 24.18 23.58
N MET A 140 -2.03 23.31 22.57
CA MET A 140 -1.52 23.67 21.24
C MET A 140 -2.45 24.63 20.51
N ARG A 141 -1.85 25.61 19.83
CA ARG A 141 -2.60 26.50 18.94
C ARG A 141 -3.09 25.73 17.70
N ALA A 142 -4.27 26.10 17.21
CA ALA A 142 -4.90 25.47 16.06
C ALA A 142 -4.00 25.42 14.81
N ASP A 143 -3.22 26.47 14.55
CA ASP A 143 -2.29 26.56 13.41
C ASP A 143 -1.18 25.48 13.44
N VAL A 144 -0.88 24.93 14.61
CA VAL A 144 0.08 23.84 14.78
C VAL A 144 -0.62 22.49 14.68
N VAL A 145 -1.83 22.37 15.25
CA VAL A 145 -2.66 21.15 15.16
C VAL A 145 -3.07 20.85 13.71
N GLU A 146 -3.31 21.86 12.88
CA GLU A 146 -3.56 21.74 11.43
C GLU A 146 -2.33 21.30 10.61
N LYS A 147 -1.13 21.52 11.12
CA LYS A 147 0.14 21.11 10.49
C LYS A 147 0.54 19.67 10.83
N LEU A 148 -0.04 19.08 11.87
CA LEU A 148 0.16 17.66 12.21
C LEU A 148 -0.28 16.75 11.05
N ARG A 149 0.37 15.59 10.94
CA ARG A 149 0.09 14.55 9.94
C ARG A 149 0.11 13.17 10.61
N GLY A 150 -0.50 12.18 9.96
CA GLY A 150 -0.52 10.79 10.43
C GLY A 150 -1.14 10.63 11.82
N ALA A 151 -0.60 9.70 12.60
CA ALA A 151 -1.07 9.37 13.95
C ALA A 151 -1.15 10.59 14.88
N GLY A 152 -0.22 11.56 14.78
CA GLY A 152 -0.24 12.77 15.60
C GLY A 152 -1.46 13.66 15.32
N ARG A 153 -1.90 13.75 14.06
CA ARG A 153 -3.13 14.46 13.69
C ARG A 153 -4.37 13.71 14.16
N LEU A 154 -4.38 12.38 13.96
CA LEU A 154 -5.47 11.52 14.41
C LEU A 154 -5.70 11.65 15.92
N TYR A 155 -4.63 11.53 16.69
CA TYR A 155 -4.64 11.69 18.15
C TYR A 155 -5.23 13.05 18.56
N ALA A 156 -4.80 14.14 17.92
CA ALA A 156 -5.30 15.47 18.24
C ALA A 156 -6.79 15.66 17.93
N GLU A 157 -7.28 15.19 16.77
CA GLU A 157 -8.71 15.26 16.43
C GLU A 157 -9.58 14.39 17.36
N LEU A 158 -9.13 13.18 17.69
CA LEU A 158 -9.83 12.29 18.62
C LEU A 158 -9.82 12.84 20.06
N ARG A 159 -8.71 13.44 20.51
CA ARG A 159 -8.61 14.11 21.82
C ARG A 159 -9.56 15.30 21.93
N LEU A 160 -9.61 16.16 20.91
CA LEU A 160 -10.57 17.28 20.86
C LEU A 160 -12.02 16.79 20.85
N THR A 161 -12.30 15.69 20.13
CA THR A 161 -13.62 15.05 20.09
C THR A 161 -14.01 14.48 21.46
N GLY A 162 -13.08 13.80 22.15
CA GLY A 162 -13.29 13.27 23.50
C GLY A 162 -13.54 14.36 24.55
N ALA A 163 -12.76 15.45 24.52
CA ALA A 163 -12.97 16.61 25.39
C ALA A 163 -14.35 17.25 25.19
N ALA A 164 -14.80 17.38 23.94
CA ALA A 164 -16.12 17.93 23.63
C ALA A 164 -17.28 16.98 23.98
N LEU A 165 -17.07 15.65 23.96
CA LEU A 165 -18.02 14.69 24.55
C LEU A 165 -18.10 14.84 26.08
N ALA A 166 -16.97 15.04 26.76
CA ALA A 166 -16.96 15.26 28.22
C ALA A 166 -17.72 16.55 28.60
N GLU A 167 -17.52 17.65 27.87
CA GLU A 167 -18.31 18.87 28.06
C GLU A 167 -19.81 18.63 27.80
N MET A 168 -20.16 17.77 26.84
CA MET A 168 -21.55 17.38 26.57
C MET A 168 -22.17 16.58 27.74
N VAL A 169 -21.40 15.72 28.43
CA VAL A 169 -21.86 15.04 29.65
C VAL A 169 -22.21 16.06 30.73
N GLU A 170 -21.32 17.02 31.01
CA GLU A 170 -21.56 18.04 32.05
C GLU A 170 -22.81 18.90 31.75
N ARG A 171 -23.08 19.19 30.47
CA ARG A 171 -24.30 19.89 30.03
C ARG A 171 -25.57 19.04 30.25
N ILE A 172 -25.52 17.74 29.94
CA ILE A 172 -26.64 16.82 30.18
C ILE A 172 -26.90 16.66 31.68
N GLU A 173 -25.86 16.46 32.49
CA GLU A 173 -25.98 16.28 33.95
C GLU A 173 -26.46 17.53 34.68
N SER A 174 -26.05 18.72 34.23
CA SER A 174 -26.53 20.00 34.78
C SER A 174 -27.99 20.32 34.42
N GLY A 175 -28.65 19.48 33.61
CA GLY A 175 -30.02 19.68 33.15
C GLY A 175 -30.17 20.88 32.22
N ALA A 176 -29.06 21.40 31.67
CA ALA A 176 -29.13 22.36 30.58
C ALA A 176 -29.72 21.65 29.36
N GLU A 177 -30.82 22.18 28.82
CA GLU A 177 -31.37 21.64 27.58
C GLU A 177 -30.27 21.66 26.51
N VAL A 178 -29.88 20.48 26.02
CA VAL A 178 -28.98 20.33 24.87
C VAL A 178 -29.75 20.72 23.62
N SER A 179 -30.06 22.02 23.52
CA SER A 179 -30.34 22.68 22.26
C SER A 179 -29.06 22.60 21.45
N VAL A 180 -28.92 21.50 20.69
CA VAL A 180 -28.11 21.52 19.47
C VAL A 180 -28.74 22.62 18.63
N GLU A 181 -28.15 23.83 18.69
CA GLU A 181 -28.59 24.96 17.88
C GLU A 181 -28.51 24.51 16.44
N ARG A 182 -29.68 24.13 15.88
CA ARG A 182 -29.80 23.66 14.51
C ARG A 182 -29.19 24.76 13.65
N PRO A 183 -28.03 24.53 13.01
CA PRO A 183 -27.27 25.61 12.41
C PRO A 183 -28.18 26.31 11.43
N ALA A 184 -28.40 27.62 11.66
CA ALA A 184 -29.35 28.39 10.89
C ALA A 184 -29.01 28.20 9.41
N ALA A 185 -29.96 27.61 8.66
CA ALA A 185 -29.71 27.14 7.31
C ALA A 185 -29.01 28.24 6.51
N LEU A 186 -27.87 27.91 5.88
CA LEU A 186 -26.99 28.88 5.22
C LEU A 186 -27.77 29.71 4.21
N THR A 187 -28.25 30.88 4.63
CA THR A 187 -28.71 31.92 3.72
C THR A 187 -27.50 32.42 2.97
N GLU A 188 -27.54 32.28 1.66
CA GLU A 188 -26.50 32.69 0.71
C GLU A 188 -25.90 34.06 1.08
N PRO A 189 -24.57 34.23 1.04
CA PRO A 189 -23.93 35.48 1.42
C PRO A 189 -24.31 36.57 0.41
N LYS A 190 -25.26 37.44 0.80
CA LYS A 190 -25.52 38.68 0.07
C LYS A 190 -24.25 39.52 0.04
N THR A 191 -23.71 39.72 -1.15
CA THR A 191 -22.61 40.61 -1.45
C THR A 191 -22.95 42.03 -1.03
N GLN A 192 -22.53 42.42 0.19
CA GLN A 192 -22.51 43.81 0.62
C GLN A 192 -21.13 44.39 0.32
N ALA A 193 -21.08 45.31 -0.64
CA ALA A 193 -19.88 46.06 -0.96
C ALA A 193 -19.47 46.92 0.23
N ILE A 194 -18.32 46.59 0.83
CA ILE A 194 -17.70 47.43 1.86
C ILE A 194 -17.01 48.59 1.15
N VAL A 195 -17.62 49.78 1.25
CA VAL A 195 -16.97 51.04 0.89
C VAL A 195 -16.00 51.38 2.02
N VAL A 196 -14.70 51.20 1.77
CA VAL A 196 -13.64 51.67 2.67
C VAL A 196 -13.48 53.17 2.47
N ALA A 197 -13.65 53.94 3.54
CA ALA A 197 -13.35 55.37 3.58
C ALA A 197 -11.98 55.59 4.22
N ASP A 198 -11.13 56.37 3.55
CA ASP A 198 -9.87 56.87 4.11
C ASP A 198 -10.12 57.91 5.20
N GLU A 199 -9.50 57.76 6.36
CA GLU A 199 -9.01 58.90 7.15
C GLU A 199 -7.60 58.59 7.72
N PRO A 200 -6.69 59.58 7.78
CA PRO A 200 -5.29 59.36 8.12
C PRO A 200 -5.01 59.46 9.62
N ILE A 201 -4.05 58.66 10.11
CA ILE A 201 -3.45 58.85 11.44
C ILE A 201 -1.97 59.20 11.26
N GLU A 202 -1.62 60.42 11.62
CA GLU A 202 -0.23 60.90 11.69
C GLU A 202 0.50 60.41 12.96
N ASP A 203 1.82 60.43 12.84
CA ASP A 203 2.82 60.49 13.91
C ASP A 203 2.80 59.45 15.06
N LEU A 204 3.82 58.59 15.03
CA LEU A 204 4.85 58.60 16.08
C LEU A 204 6.21 58.12 15.52
N ARG A 205 7.21 59.01 15.49
CA ARG A 205 8.59 58.77 15.03
C ARG A 205 9.56 58.48 16.19
N ARG A 206 10.70 57.83 15.86
CA ARG A 206 11.97 57.63 16.63
C ARG A 206 11.92 56.49 17.68
N THR A 207 12.94 55.63 17.89
CA THR A 207 14.31 55.39 17.31
C THR A 207 14.77 53.97 17.78
N GLN A 208 15.80 53.26 17.30
CA GLN A 208 17.00 53.49 16.43
C GLN A 208 16.96 52.51 15.22
N LEU A 209 17.77 52.52 14.14
CA LEU A 209 19.20 52.79 13.84
C LEU A 209 20.20 51.65 14.15
N ILE A 210 20.51 50.82 13.13
CA ILE A 210 21.85 50.36 12.69
C ILE A 210 21.73 49.76 11.27
N GLU A 211 22.80 49.87 10.47
CA GLU A 211 22.80 49.74 9.00
C GLU A 211 23.27 48.36 8.48
N ARG A 212 22.73 47.91 7.33
CA ARG A 212 23.40 47.26 6.16
C ARG A 212 22.35 46.75 5.17
N SER A 213 22.11 47.44 4.06
CA SER A 213 22.85 47.41 2.79
C SER A 213 22.37 46.31 1.82
N GLU A 214 21.43 46.70 0.95
CA GLU A 214 21.41 46.43 -0.50
C GLU A 214 21.59 44.98 -1.00
N ALA A 215 20.47 44.37 -1.39
CA ALA A 215 20.26 43.94 -2.77
C ALA A 215 18.75 43.96 -3.08
N SER A 216 18.36 44.45 -4.25
CA SER A 216 16.96 44.63 -4.65
C SER A 216 16.69 43.82 -5.91
N GLU A 217 15.79 42.84 -5.84
CA GLU A 217 15.21 42.20 -7.02
C GLU A 217 13.69 42.39 -7.10
N VAL A 218 13.25 42.65 -8.31
CA VAL A 218 11.90 43.12 -8.64
C VAL A 218 11.06 41.92 -9.09
N ILE A 219 10.08 41.53 -8.28
CA ILE A 219 9.08 40.54 -8.70
C ILE A 219 8.04 41.25 -9.58
N VAL A 220 8.15 41.05 -10.89
CA VAL A 220 7.09 41.43 -11.84
C VAL A 220 6.03 40.33 -11.83
N ALA A 221 4.84 40.64 -11.31
CA ALA A 221 3.68 39.79 -11.50
C ALA A 221 3.18 39.94 -12.94
N TYR A 222 3.09 38.82 -13.66
CA TYR A 222 2.41 38.75 -14.97
C TYR A 222 1.05 38.08 -14.78
N GLU A 223 -0.02 38.88 -14.91
CA GLU A 223 -1.36 38.34 -15.09
C GLU A 223 -1.50 37.82 -16.53
N ALA A 224 -1.86 36.54 -16.68
CA ALA A 224 -2.18 35.95 -17.98
C ALA A 224 -3.65 35.50 -17.97
N SER A 225 -4.51 36.26 -18.64
CA SER A 225 -5.88 35.86 -18.93
C SER A 225 -5.90 34.98 -20.17
N ALA A 226 -6.54 33.82 -20.08
CA ALA A 226 -6.80 32.94 -21.22
C ALA A 226 -8.21 32.36 -21.13
N THR A 227 -9.14 32.96 -21.87
CA THR A 227 -10.47 32.39 -22.15
C THR A 227 -10.34 31.30 -23.22
N VAL A 228 -10.79 30.08 -22.92
CA VAL A 228 -11.00 29.02 -23.92
C VAL A 228 -12.41 28.48 -23.77
N GLU A 229 -13.27 28.78 -24.74
CA GLU A 229 -14.55 28.11 -24.93
C GLU A 229 -14.37 26.84 -25.76
N GLY A 230 -15.12 25.78 -25.42
CA GLY A 230 -15.53 24.75 -26.38
C GLY A 230 -14.55 23.63 -26.70
N MET A 231 -14.60 22.54 -25.93
CA MET A 231 -14.31 21.20 -26.46
C MET A 231 -15.19 20.16 -25.76
N GLU A 232 -15.86 19.31 -26.54
CA GLU A 232 -16.73 18.24 -26.04
C GLU A 232 -15.90 17.06 -25.51
N PRO A 233 -16.38 16.34 -24.47
CA PRO A 233 -15.68 15.17 -23.95
C PRO A 233 -15.88 13.94 -24.86
N VAL A 234 -14.78 13.29 -25.22
CA VAL A 234 -14.77 11.96 -25.87
C VAL A 234 -14.37 10.92 -24.82
N ASP A 235 -14.94 9.72 -24.91
CA ASP A 235 -14.85 8.67 -23.88
C ASP A 235 -13.43 8.32 -23.42
N ALA A 236 -13.19 8.49 -22.11
CA ALA A 236 -12.01 8.00 -21.41
C ALA A 236 -12.40 6.86 -20.46
N VAL A 237 -12.52 5.65 -21.00
CA VAL A 237 -12.66 4.41 -20.22
C VAL A 237 -11.45 3.53 -20.49
N ALA A 238 -10.74 3.14 -19.42
CA ALA A 238 -9.62 2.17 -19.33
C ALA A 238 -8.18 2.71 -19.13
N VAL A 239 -7.96 3.64 -18.20
CA VAL A 239 -6.65 3.83 -17.52
C VAL A 239 -6.89 4.15 -16.03
N ALA A 240 -7.37 3.16 -15.25
CA ALA A 240 -7.75 3.37 -13.84
C ALA A 240 -7.70 2.06 -13.00
N LYS A 241 -6.71 1.19 -13.25
CA LYS A 241 -6.57 -0.10 -12.56
C LYS A 241 -5.22 -0.35 -11.89
N GLU A 242 -4.18 0.40 -12.22
CA GLU A 242 -2.83 0.18 -11.66
C GLU A 242 -2.54 1.11 -10.46
N GLU A 243 -2.93 2.39 -10.51
CA GLU A 243 -2.65 3.39 -9.46
C GLU A 243 -3.31 3.09 -8.08
N ASP A 244 -4.22 2.12 -7.99
CA ASP A 244 -5.00 1.82 -6.78
C ASP A 244 -4.31 0.76 -5.87
N GLU A 245 -3.19 0.16 -6.29
CA GLU A 245 -2.46 -0.85 -5.49
C GLU A 245 -1.23 -0.29 -4.75
N ASP A 246 -0.47 0.64 -5.36
CA ASP A 246 0.82 1.10 -4.81
C ASP A 246 0.72 1.86 -3.47
N LEU A 247 -0.34 2.62 -3.27
CA LEU A 247 -0.54 3.42 -2.05
C LEU A 247 -0.97 2.59 -0.82
N ARG A 248 -1.22 1.28 -0.99
CA ARG A 248 -1.71 0.40 0.08
C ARG A 248 -0.60 -0.30 0.89
N ARG A 249 0.67 -0.23 0.46
CA ARG A 249 1.78 -1.08 0.98
C ARG A 249 2.77 -0.39 1.95
N THR A 250 2.73 0.94 2.14
CA THR A 250 3.82 1.69 2.82
C THR A 250 3.83 1.71 4.36
N GLN A 251 2.82 1.18 5.08
CA GLN A 251 2.67 1.37 6.54
C GLN A 251 3.28 0.27 7.45
N VAL A 252 4.08 -0.67 6.93
CA VAL A 252 4.56 -1.84 7.70
C VAL A 252 5.95 -1.63 8.34
N MET A 253 6.75 -0.66 7.88
CA MET A 253 8.18 -0.58 8.21
C MET A 253 8.54 -0.01 9.59
N ASP A 254 7.74 0.89 10.17
CA ASP A 254 8.11 1.60 11.41
C ASP A 254 8.28 0.67 12.63
N THR A 255 7.59 -0.47 12.66
CA THR A 255 7.55 -1.35 13.84
C THR A 255 8.75 -2.30 13.95
N LEU A 256 9.45 -2.57 12.83
CA LEU A 256 10.70 -3.37 12.83
C LEU A 256 11.96 -2.51 12.85
N MET A 257 11.91 -1.29 12.31
CA MET A 257 13.00 -0.32 12.37
C MET A 257 13.13 0.33 13.76
N SER A 258 12.08 0.32 14.57
CA SER A 258 12.05 0.84 15.94
C SER A 258 12.60 -0.15 17.00
N LEU A 259 13.58 -0.99 16.63
CA LEU A 259 14.37 -1.73 17.62
C LEU A 259 15.32 -0.75 18.33
N PRO A 260 15.38 -0.72 19.68
CA PRO A 260 16.22 0.23 20.39
C PRO A 260 17.69 0.00 20.03
N SER A 261 18.36 1.07 19.61
CA SER A 261 19.81 1.09 19.48
C SER A 261 20.43 0.94 20.86
N VAL A 262 20.80 -0.30 21.21
CA VAL A 262 21.66 -0.56 22.37
C VAL A 262 22.99 0.09 22.06
N ILE A 263 23.24 1.23 22.71
CA ILE A 263 24.54 1.90 22.69
C ILE A 263 25.49 0.99 23.48
N GLU A 264 26.19 0.10 22.76
CA GLU A 264 27.29 -0.68 23.32
C GLU A 264 28.43 0.28 23.66
N SER A 265 28.51 0.66 24.94
CA SER A 265 29.66 1.39 25.46
C SER A 265 30.84 0.43 25.63
N GLU A 266 31.54 0.16 24.53
CA GLU A 266 32.79 -0.60 24.56
C GLU A 266 33.86 0.18 25.34
N ALA A 267 34.08 -0.23 26.58
CA ALA A 267 35.25 0.17 27.35
C ALA A 267 36.42 -0.76 26.95
N GLU A 268 37.39 -0.22 26.21
CA GLU A 268 38.59 -0.94 25.80
C GLU A 268 39.36 -1.55 27.00
N PRO A 269 39.62 -2.86 27.03
CA PRO A 269 40.71 -3.43 27.81
C PRO A 269 41.96 -3.53 26.91
N GLY A 270 43.06 -2.90 27.34
CA GLY A 270 44.28 -2.80 26.54
C GLY A 270 44.86 -4.16 26.14
N ILE A 271 45.21 -4.29 24.85
CA ILE A 271 45.87 -5.46 24.28
C ILE A 271 47.35 -5.44 24.66
N ALA A 272 47.83 -6.52 25.29
CA ALA A 272 49.26 -6.78 25.47
C ALA A 272 49.83 -7.53 24.26
N GLU A 273 51.08 -7.24 23.90
CA GLU A 273 51.81 -7.88 22.80
C GLU A 273 52.30 -9.29 23.19
N GLU A 274 52.13 -10.28 22.30
CA GLU A 274 52.92 -11.54 22.19
C GLU A 274 52.46 -12.22 20.86
N SER A 275 53.13 -12.08 19.71
CA SER A 275 54.41 -12.64 19.25
C SER A 275 54.39 -14.14 18.82
N SER A 276 54.62 -14.39 17.52
CA SER A 276 55.03 -15.67 16.86
C SER A 276 54.05 -16.88 16.95
N THR A 277 53.91 -17.79 15.98
CA THR A 277 54.85 -18.33 14.95
C THR A 277 54.04 -19.02 13.80
N PRO A 278 54.56 -19.20 12.57
CA PRO A 278 53.83 -19.89 11.49
C PRO A 278 54.18 -21.40 11.33
N MET A 279 53.20 -22.18 10.84
CA MET A 279 53.33 -23.52 10.20
C MET A 279 52.31 -23.53 9.05
N ASP A 280 52.70 -23.72 7.78
CA ASP A 280 53.19 -24.94 7.11
C ASP A 280 52.07 -25.87 6.58
N LEU A 281 51.85 -25.75 5.26
CA LEU A 281 51.74 -26.83 4.28
C LEU A 281 50.97 -28.12 4.66
N ILE A 282 49.78 -28.32 4.08
CA ILE A 282 49.39 -29.60 3.48
C ILE A 282 48.80 -29.34 2.09
N ASP A 283 49.26 -30.15 1.15
CA ASP A 283 48.86 -30.26 -0.26
C ASP A 283 48.09 -31.58 -0.42
N GLU A 284 46.91 -31.59 -1.04
CA GLU A 284 46.28 -32.85 -1.47
C GLU A 284 45.30 -32.65 -2.65
N GLN A 285 45.58 -33.38 -3.73
CA GLN A 285 44.77 -33.47 -4.95
C GLN A 285 43.84 -34.69 -4.87
N ALA A 286 42.66 -34.65 -5.51
CA ALA A 286 42.22 -35.64 -6.52
C ALA A 286 40.69 -35.57 -6.81
N ASP A 287 40.38 -35.55 -8.11
CA ASP A 287 39.40 -36.36 -8.85
C ASP A 287 38.06 -36.79 -8.19
N ASP A 288 36.93 -36.43 -8.84
CA ASP A 288 36.07 -37.45 -9.51
C ASP A 288 35.03 -36.82 -10.46
N GLU A 289 34.91 -37.35 -11.68
CA GLU A 289 33.76 -37.15 -12.59
C GLU A 289 32.71 -38.26 -12.35
N PRO A 290 31.42 -38.00 -12.64
CA PRO A 290 30.52 -39.07 -13.05
C PRO A 290 29.92 -38.84 -14.45
N GLN A 291 30.02 -39.89 -15.27
CA GLN A 291 29.46 -39.93 -16.64
C GLN A 291 27.96 -40.23 -16.68
N THR A 292 27.38 -39.95 -17.85
CA THR A 292 25.98 -40.13 -18.24
C THR A 292 25.50 -41.59 -18.25
N ALA A 293 24.19 -41.79 -18.07
CA ALA A 293 23.50 -43.02 -18.44
C ALA A 293 22.07 -42.74 -18.95
N GLU A 294 21.83 -42.99 -20.24
CA GLU A 294 20.48 -43.09 -20.82
C GLU A 294 19.85 -44.45 -20.46
N VAL A 295 18.54 -44.50 -20.20
CA VAL A 295 17.74 -45.73 -20.33
C VAL A 295 16.36 -45.42 -20.92
N THR A 296 16.05 -46.12 -22.02
CA THR A 296 14.77 -46.09 -22.76
C THR A 296 13.78 -47.15 -22.26
N GLY A 297 12.46 -46.97 -22.46
CA GLY A 297 11.51 -48.10 -22.36
C GLY A 297 10.01 -47.78 -22.19
N LEU A 298 9.26 -47.77 -23.30
CA LEU A 298 7.81 -48.07 -23.39
C LEU A 298 7.64 -49.60 -23.64
N PRO A 299 6.50 -50.29 -23.34
CA PRO A 299 5.24 -50.16 -24.13
C PRO A 299 3.85 -50.56 -23.50
N GLU A 300 2.78 -49.91 -24.00
CA GLU A 300 1.55 -50.44 -24.67
C GLU A 300 0.53 -51.48 -24.07
N ALA A 301 -0.75 -51.35 -24.51
CA ALA A 301 -1.92 -52.27 -24.50
C ALA A 301 -2.76 -52.42 -23.19
N ALA A 302 -4.08 -52.70 -23.14
CA ALA A 302 -5.20 -52.95 -24.10
C ALA A 302 -6.56 -52.54 -23.42
N ALA A 303 -7.66 -52.07 -24.05
CA ALA A 303 -8.72 -52.68 -24.91
C ALA A 303 -10.01 -53.20 -24.21
N ASP A 304 -11.11 -53.30 -24.99
CA ASP A 304 -12.51 -53.81 -24.76
C ASP A 304 -13.59 -52.76 -24.34
N ASP A 305 -14.72 -52.46 -25.02
CA ASP A 305 -15.77 -53.18 -25.84
C ASP A 305 -17.00 -53.59 -24.93
N VAL A 306 -18.31 -53.42 -25.23
CA VAL A 306 -19.20 -54.03 -26.26
C VAL A 306 -20.67 -53.45 -26.24
N SER A 307 -21.33 -53.31 -27.41
CA SER A 307 -22.79 -53.35 -27.82
C SER A 307 -23.97 -52.73 -26.98
N ALA A 308 -24.94 -51.99 -27.57
CA ALA A 308 -26.18 -52.34 -28.36
C ALA A 308 -27.43 -52.72 -27.50
N ASP A 309 -28.72 -52.63 -27.90
CA ASP A 309 -29.35 -52.60 -29.25
C ASP A 309 -30.86 -52.14 -29.24
N ALA A 310 -31.41 -51.92 -30.45
CA ALA A 310 -32.82 -52.13 -30.89
C ALA A 310 -34.04 -51.25 -30.51
N VAL A 311 -35.03 -51.29 -31.41
CA VAL A 311 -36.23 -50.42 -31.63
C VAL A 311 -37.38 -51.36 -32.13
N PRO A 312 -38.72 -51.16 -31.91
CA PRO A 312 -39.55 -50.38 -32.88
C PRO A 312 -41.03 -49.92 -32.54
N VAL A 313 -41.53 -48.89 -33.27
CA VAL A 313 -42.83 -48.85 -34.04
C VAL A 313 -44.25 -48.55 -33.45
N ALA A 314 -45.00 -47.74 -34.24
CA ALA A 314 -46.48 -47.59 -34.43
C ALA A 314 -47.39 -46.91 -33.37
N ALA A 315 -48.60 -46.40 -33.68
CA ALA A 315 -49.18 -45.75 -34.89
C ALA A 315 -50.58 -45.12 -34.54
N ALA A 316 -51.11 -44.24 -35.40
CA ALA A 316 -52.27 -43.33 -35.20
C ALA A 316 -53.69 -43.95 -35.14
N ASP A 317 -54.68 -43.19 -34.61
CA ASP A 317 -56.01 -42.96 -35.24
C ASP A 317 -56.77 -41.69 -34.69
N HIS A 318 -57.88 -41.30 -35.35
CA HIS A 318 -58.72 -40.08 -35.22
C HIS A 318 -59.82 -40.16 -34.11
N GLY A 319 -60.63 -39.14 -33.72
CA GLY A 319 -60.79 -37.71 -34.07
C GLY A 319 -62.10 -37.07 -33.51
N ALA A 320 -62.40 -35.81 -33.87
CA ALA A 320 -63.71 -35.08 -33.82
C ALA A 320 -64.24 -34.34 -32.55
N HIS A 321 -64.25 -32.99 -32.68
CA HIS A 321 -65.26 -31.97 -32.29
C HIS A 321 -65.74 -31.69 -30.84
N GLY A 322 -65.63 -30.40 -30.44
CA GLY A 322 -66.48 -29.75 -29.43
C GLY A 322 -65.98 -28.35 -29.01
N PHE A 323 -66.48 -27.26 -29.59
CA PHE A 323 -66.14 -25.89 -29.15
C PHE A 323 -67.07 -25.44 -28.02
N GLY A 324 -66.50 -25.19 -26.83
CA GLY A 324 -67.13 -24.48 -25.73
C GLY A 324 -66.07 -23.71 -24.96
N ARG A 325 -66.20 -22.38 -24.86
CA ARG A 325 -65.38 -21.57 -23.95
C ARG A 325 -65.89 -21.78 -22.52
N ASP A 326 -64.99 -22.04 -21.59
CA ASP A 326 -64.65 -21.10 -20.51
C ASP A 326 -63.45 -21.64 -19.69
N ASP A 327 -62.58 -20.72 -19.28
CA ASP A 327 -61.41 -20.84 -18.38
C ASP A 327 -60.77 -22.22 -18.15
N SER A 328 -59.77 -22.54 -18.97
CA SER A 328 -58.84 -23.65 -18.72
C SER A 328 -57.38 -23.28 -19.00
N ARG A 329 -56.48 -23.91 -18.22
CA ARG A 329 -55.03 -23.73 -18.32
C ARG A 329 -54.56 -24.08 -19.73
N THR A 330 -53.65 -23.27 -20.28
CA THR A 330 -53.04 -23.57 -21.58
C THR A 330 -52.29 -24.90 -21.52
N SER A 331 -52.48 -25.78 -22.51
CA SER A 331 -51.81 -27.10 -22.52
C SER A 331 -50.29 -26.99 -22.39
N ARG A 332 -49.70 -25.91 -22.90
CA ARG A 332 -48.27 -25.59 -22.75
C ARG A 332 -47.79 -25.51 -21.29
N ASN A 333 -48.66 -25.13 -20.35
CA ASN A 333 -48.37 -25.15 -18.91
C ASN A 333 -48.58 -26.54 -18.28
N GLU A 334 -49.48 -27.37 -18.81
CA GLU A 334 -49.61 -28.77 -18.39
C GLU A 334 -48.48 -29.63 -18.96
N ASP A 335 -48.07 -29.44 -20.22
CA ASP A 335 -46.89 -30.08 -20.81
C ASP A 335 -45.62 -29.66 -20.05
N LEU A 336 -45.48 -28.38 -19.68
CA LEU A 336 -44.35 -27.93 -18.84
C LEU A 336 -44.42 -28.51 -17.42
N SER A 337 -45.61 -28.59 -16.82
CA SER A 337 -45.78 -29.20 -15.47
C SER A 337 -45.52 -30.70 -15.50
N ASN A 338 -46.01 -31.42 -16.51
CA ASN A 338 -45.79 -32.85 -16.72
C ASN A 338 -44.32 -33.14 -17.08
N HIS A 339 -43.63 -32.23 -17.78
CA HIS A 339 -42.19 -32.33 -18.04
C HIS A 339 -41.38 -32.08 -16.76
N LEU A 340 -41.76 -31.09 -15.94
CA LEU A 340 -41.16 -30.85 -14.62
C LEU A 340 -41.47 -31.96 -13.61
N GLU A 341 -42.63 -32.61 -13.69
CA GLU A 341 -42.96 -33.78 -12.88
C GLU A 341 -42.24 -35.04 -13.39
N ARG A 342 -42.06 -35.23 -14.70
CA ARG A 342 -41.18 -36.27 -15.24
C ARG A 342 -39.74 -36.09 -14.77
N LEU A 343 -39.17 -34.89 -14.88
CA LEU A 343 -37.83 -34.60 -14.35
C LEU A 343 -37.72 -34.87 -12.84
N ARG A 344 -38.75 -34.51 -12.04
CA ARG A 344 -38.81 -34.83 -10.60
C ARG A 344 -39.03 -36.31 -10.27
N VAL A 345 -39.53 -37.11 -11.20
CA VAL A 345 -39.71 -38.56 -11.05
C VAL A 345 -38.47 -39.32 -11.55
N GLU A 346 -37.81 -38.83 -12.60
CA GLU A 346 -36.51 -39.33 -13.06
C GLU A 346 -35.43 -39.09 -11.99
N ASP A 347 -35.39 -37.91 -11.36
CA ASP A 347 -34.56 -37.62 -10.15
C ASP A 347 -34.90 -38.50 -8.93
N ARG A 348 -36.04 -39.22 -8.94
CA ARG A 348 -36.49 -40.08 -7.84
C ARG A 348 -36.48 -41.57 -8.15
N GLN A 349 -36.21 -41.99 -9.38
CA GLN A 349 -36.18 -43.39 -9.80
C GLN A 349 -34.79 -43.89 -10.23
N GLY A 350 -33.75 -43.06 -10.07
CA GLY A 350 -32.40 -43.56 -9.87
C GLY A 350 -32.32 -44.33 -8.53
N ALA A 351 -32.19 -45.66 -8.59
CA ALA A 351 -31.84 -46.46 -7.42
C ALA A 351 -30.51 -45.95 -6.84
N PRO A 352 -30.35 -45.90 -5.50
CA PRO A 352 -29.24 -45.18 -4.89
C PRO A 352 -27.90 -45.86 -5.21
N PRO A 353 -26.93 -45.16 -5.84
CA PRO A 353 -25.55 -45.53 -5.67
C PRO A 353 -25.20 -45.41 -4.18
N GLU A 354 -24.45 -46.36 -3.65
CA GLU A 354 -24.01 -46.36 -2.25
C GLU A 354 -23.35 -45.02 -1.92
N ALA A 355 -23.84 -44.37 -0.86
CA ALA A 355 -23.60 -42.94 -0.69
C ALA A 355 -22.12 -42.61 -0.43
N PRO A 356 -21.47 -41.77 -1.26
CA PRO A 356 -20.34 -40.98 -0.80
C PRO A 356 -20.89 -39.86 0.11
N GLN A 357 -21.25 -40.20 1.35
CA GLN A 357 -21.35 -39.24 2.45
C GLN A 357 -19.94 -38.72 2.80
N LYS A 358 -19.25 -38.07 1.85
CA LYS A 358 -17.86 -37.60 2.03
C LYS A 358 -17.32 -36.66 0.94
N VAL A 359 -18.01 -35.58 0.55
CA VAL A 359 -17.32 -34.36 0.04
C VAL A 359 -18.07 -33.06 0.42
N LYS A 360 -18.13 -32.73 1.71
CA LYS A 360 -18.42 -31.35 2.17
C LYS A 360 -17.67 -30.94 3.45
N GLN A 361 -16.58 -31.64 3.79
CA GLN A 361 -15.77 -31.40 5.00
C GLN A 361 -14.25 -31.58 4.77
N ALA A 362 -13.74 -31.40 3.54
CA ALA A 362 -12.31 -31.53 3.25
C ALA A 362 -11.52 -30.21 3.47
N ALA A 363 -12.04 -29.08 2.97
CA ALA A 363 -11.37 -27.78 3.05
C ALA A 363 -11.08 -27.20 4.46
N PRO A 364 -11.86 -27.44 5.54
CA PRO A 364 -11.60 -26.78 6.83
C PRO A 364 -10.48 -27.44 7.65
N VAL A 365 -9.94 -28.58 7.22
CA VAL A 365 -8.90 -29.31 7.97
C VAL A 365 -7.50 -28.80 7.65
N GLU A 366 -7.22 -28.47 6.39
CA GLU A 366 -5.91 -27.96 5.99
C GLU A 366 -5.72 -26.50 6.38
N GLY A 367 -6.74 -25.65 6.23
CA GLY A 367 -6.69 -24.26 6.72
C GLY A 367 -6.46 -24.16 8.23
N ARG A 368 -6.96 -25.13 9.03
CA ARG A 368 -6.66 -25.20 10.47
C ARG A 368 -5.22 -25.60 10.74
N LYS A 369 -4.71 -26.64 10.07
CA LYS A 369 -3.30 -27.05 10.19
C LYS A 369 -2.34 -25.92 9.80
N LEU A 370 -2.68 -25.14 8.77
CA LEU A 370 -1.91 -23.98 8.34
C LEU A 370 -1.94 -22.86 9.40
N ALA A 371 -3.10 -22.53 9.94
CA ALA A 371 -3.23 -21.55 11.03
C ALA A 371 -2.45 -21.96 12.29
N ASP A 372 -2.54 -23.23 12.69
CA ASP A 372 -1.78 -23.79 13.81
C ASP A 372 -0.26 -23.72 13.56
N ARG A 373 0.18 -23.99 12.32
CA ARG A 373 1.59 -23.87 11.91
C ARG A 373 2.07 -22.41 11.93
N ILE A 374 1.29 -21.47 11.43
CA ILE A 374 1.61 -20.02 11.48
C ILE A 374 1.74 -19.56 12.94
N ALA A 375 0.81 -19.95 13.81
CA ALA A 375 0.87 -19.62 15.23
C ALA A 375 2.09 -20.22 15.96
N GLU A 376 2.57 -21.38 15.53
CA GLU A 376 3.82 -21.98 16.02
C GLU A 376 5.07 -21.22 15.52
N LEU A 377 5.14 -20.90 14.22
CA LEU A 377 6.22 -20.11 13.63
C LEU A 377 6.32 -18.71 14.30
N ASN A 378 5.17 -18.07 14.59
CA ASN A 378 5.14 -16.78 15.29
C ASN A 378 5.69 -16.89 16.72
N ARG A 379 5.35 -17.94 17.48
CA ARG A 379 5.91 -18.19 18.81
C ARG A 379 7.42 -18.46 18.76
N GLN A 380 7.91 -19.16 17.72
CA GLN A 380 9.34 -19.38 17.51
C GLN A 380 10.07 -18.08 17.15
N ARG A 381 9.50 -17.25 16.26
CA ARG A 381 10.00 -15.91 15.91
C ARG A 381 10.16 -15.03 17.15
N GLU A 382 9.11 -14.89 17.95
CA GLU A 382 9.17 -14.10 19.19
C GLU A 382 10.24 -14.61 20.17
N LYS A 383 10.36 -15.94 20.30
CA LYS A 383 11.37 -16.56 21.15
C LYS A 383 12.78 -16.21 20.66
N TYR A 384 13.06 -16.39 19.36
CA TYR A 384 14.38 -16.08 18.80
C TYR A 384 14.71 -14.59 18.82
N LEU A 385 13.71 -13.70 18.68
CA LEU A 385 13.90 -12.26 18.90
C LEU A 385 14.27 -11.94 20.36
N LYS A 386 13.60 -12.55 21.33
CA LYS A 386 13.90 -12.38 22.77
C LYS A 386 15.25 -12.99 23.17
N GLU A 387 15.64 -14.10 22.54
CA GLU A 387 16.93 -14.79 22.74
C GLU A 387 18.07 -14.20 21.89
N GLN A 388 17.80 -13.22 21.01
CA GLN A 388 18.73 -12.69 20.00
C GLN A 388 19.40 -13.77 19.12
N ALA A 389 18.67 -14.87 18.86
CA ALA A 389 19.16 -16.02 18.10
C ALA A 389 19.01 -15.81 16.59
N TRP A 390 19.76 -14.84 16.03
CA TRP A 390 19.60 -14.34 14.67
C TRP A 390 19.71 -15.42 13.58
N GLU A 391 20.65 -16.37 13.69
CA GLU A 391 20.80 -17.49 12.75
C GLU A 391 19.54 -18.36 12.67
N LYS A 392 18.93 -18.67 13.82
CA LYS A 392 17.69 -19.47 13.90
C LYS A 392 16.49 -18.70 13.38
N LEU A 393 16.47 -17.39 13.59
CA LEU A 393 15.46 -16.50 13.03
C LEU A 393 15.55 -16.44 11.49
N VAL A 394 16.77 -16.37 10.95
CA VAL A 394 17.02 -16.46 9.50
C VAL A 394 16.53 -17.79 8.93
N HIS A 395 16.94 -18.92 9.52
CA HIS A 395 16.49 -20.25 9.09
C HIS A 395 14.95 -20.39 9.16
N LEU A 396 14.31 -19.83 10.18
CA LEU A 396 12.84 -19.81 10.32
C LEU A 396 12.15 -19.00 9.21
N TYR A 397 12.78 -17.92 8.75
CA TYR A 397 12.30 -17.14 7.61
C TYR A 397 12.57 -17.86 6.28
N GLU A 398 13.73 -18.49 6.09
CA GLU A 398 14.05 -19.29 4.90
C GLU A 398 13.08 -20.48 4.73
N GLU A 399 12.80 -21.25 5.80
CA GLU A 399 11.75 -22.29 5.79
C GLU A 399 10.32 -21.73 5.64
N GLY A 400 10.13 -20.45 5.97
CA GLY A 400 8.84 -19.78 5.97
C GLY A 400 8.42 -19.26 4.59
N ILE A 401 9.35 -18.92 3.71
CA ILE A 401 9.09 -18.25 2.42
C ILE A 401 8.07 -19.01 1.56
N ASP A 402 8.20 -20.33 1.47
CA ASP A 402 7.33 -21.19 0.64
C ASP A 402 5.87 -21.25 1.14
N LEU A 403 5.59 -20.75 2.35
CA LEU A 403 4.23 -20.65 2.90
C LEU A 403 3.47 -19.40 2.39
N PHE A 404 4.17 -18.43 1.79
CA PHE A 404 3.57 -17.20 1.27
C PHE A 404 3.25 -17.35 -0.20
N SER A 405 1.96 -17.42 -0.52
CA SER A 405 1.48 -17.48 -1.90
C SER A 405 1.62 -16.15 -2.64
N ASP A 406 1.54 -15.01 -1.94
CA ASP A 406 1.67 -13.67 -2.53
C ASP A 406 3.16 -13.29 -2.71
N GLY A 407 3.50 -12.76 -3.89
CA GLY A 407 4.85 -12.26 -4.18
C GLY A 407 5.21 -11.04 -3.34
N ALA A 408 4.26 -10.15 -3.05
CA ALA A 408 4.52 -9.00 -2.20
C ALA A 408 4.82 -9.39 -0.74
N GLU A 409 4.21 -10.48 -0.24
CA GLU A 409 4.56 -11.06 1.06
C GLU A 409 5.97 -11.68 1.04
N ARG A 410 6.33 -12.42 -0.02
CA ARG A 410 7.69 -12.98 -0.19
C ARG A 410 8.77 -11.90 -0.30
N GLN A 411 8.56 -10.85 -1.11
CA GLN A 411 9.43 -9.66 -1.17
C GLN A 411 9.70 -9.10 0.23
N GLN A 412 8.64 -8.91 1.03
CA GLN A 412 8.77 -8.34 2.37
C GLN A 412 9.54 -9.26 3.32
N VAL A 413 9.49 -10.60 3.16
CA VAL A 413 10.36 -11.53 3.90
C VAL A 413 11.81 -11.40 3.46
N TYR A 414 12.07 -11.35 2.15
CA TYR A 414 13.42 -11.19 1.62
C TYR A 414 14.07 -9.88 2.07
N LEU A 415 13.33 -8.76 2.14
CA LEU A 415 13.81 -7.50 2.74
C LEU A 415 14.23 -7.67 4.22
N VAL A 416 13.45 -8.42 5.01
CA VAL A 416 13.76 -8.69 6.43
C VAL A 416 14.98 -9.61 6.56
N LEU A 417 15.09 -10.63 5.71
CA LEU A 417 16.29 -11.47 5.63
C LEU A 417 17.52 -10.65 5.25
N ALA A 418 17.43 -9.79 4.24
CA ALA A 418 18.53 -8.94 3.79
C ALA A 418 19.05 -8.01 4.90
N THR A 419 18.14 -7.36 5.64
CA THR A 419 18.51 -6.52 6.80
C THR A 419 19.05 -7.32 7.99
N LEU A 420 18.58 -8.55 8.22
CA LEU A 420 19.17 -9.44 9.24
C LEU A 420 20.59 -9.88 8.85
N TYR A 421 20.81 -10.28 7.59
CA TYR A 421 22.13 -10.63 7.07
C TYR A 421 23.10 -9.45 7.16
N GLU A 422 22.69 -8.26 6.70
CA GLU A 422 23.53 -7.06 6.70
C GLU A 422 23.86 -6.60 8.12
N MET A 423 22.84 -6.38 8.95
CA MET A 423 23.01 -5.66 10.23
C MET A 423 23.34 -6.57 11.41
N LYS A 424 22.86 -7.82 11.43
CA LYS A 424 23.01 -8.72 12.59
C LYS A 424 24.08 -9.78 12.37
N LEU A 425 24.08 -10.44 11.21
CA LEU A 425 25.07 -11.47 10.89
C LEU A 425 26.34 -10.92 10.21
N ARG A 426 26.26 -9.70 9.64
CA ARG A 426 27.33 -9.07 8.83
C ARG A 426 27.71 -9.87 7.57
N GLU A 427 26.83 -10.76 7.12
CA GLU A 427 26.97 -11.63 5.94
C GLU A 427 26.57 -10.89 4.66
N LYS A 428 27.40 -9.93 4.24
CA LYS A 428 27.08 -8.98 3.16
C LYS A 428 26.68 -9.62 1.82
N ALA A 429 27.30 -10.75 1.46
CA ALA A 429 26.98 -11.47 0.22
C ALA A 429 25.55 -12.02 0.25
N ARG A 430 25.15 -12.71 1.33
CA ARG A 430 23.77 -13.22 1.50
C ARG A 430 22.75 -12.11 1.69
N ALA A 431 23.16 -10.98 2.28
CA ALA A 431 22.32 -9.79 2.33
C ALA A 431 21.98 -9.27 0.92
N LEU A 432 22.97 -9.21 0.03
CA LEU A 432 22.77 -8.82 -1.36
C LEU A 432 21.89 -9.83 -2.11
N ASP A 433 22.18 -11.14 -2.00
CA ASP A 433 21.36 -12.19 -2.61
C ASP A 433 19.88 -12.08 -2.17
N ALA A 434 19.64 -11.77 -0.89
CA ALA A 434 18.30 -11.57 -0.37
C ALA A 434 17.63 -10.29 -0.92
N PHE A 435 18.34 -9.17 -1.07
CA PHE A 435 17.77 -7.99 -1.74
C PHE A 435 17.47 -8.24 -3.23
N ILE A 436 18.30 -8.99 -3.94
CA ILE A 436 18.04 -9.35 -5.35
C ILE A 436 16.79 -10.24 -5.46
N ARG A 437 16.63 -11.22 -4.57
CA ARG A 437 15.41 -12.04 -4.51
C ARG A 437 14.17 -11.23 -4.14
N ALA A 438 14.29 -10.22 -3.28
CA ALA A 438 13.19 -9.29 -3.02
C ALA A 438 12.79 -8.53 -4.30
N PHE A 439 13.77 -8.02 -5.06
CA PHE A 439 13.53 -7.30 -6.31
C PHE A 439 12.83 -8.17 -7.36
N ALA A 440 13.21 -9.45 -7.47
CA ALA A 440 12.64 -10.40 -8.42
C ALA A 440 11.17 -10.79 -8.14
N GLU A 441 10.65 -10.57 -6.92
CA GLU A 441 9.28 -10.92 -6.53
C GLU A 441 8.21 -9.88 -6.93
N LEU A 442 8.59 -8.82 -7.67
CA LEU A 442 7.69 -7.84 -8.31
C LEU A 442 6.66 -7.21 -7.36
N GLY A 443 7.13 -6.58 -6.27
CA GLY A 443 6.27 -5.83 -5.34
C GLY A 443 6.19 -4.32 -5.61
N SER A 444 5.74 -3.55 -4.62
CA SER A 444 5.49 -2.10 -4.77
C SER A 444 6.74 -1.27 -5.06
N GLU A 445 6.59 -0.15 -5.75
CA GLU A 445 7.69 0.80 -6.03
C GLU A 445 8.44 1.25 -4.76
N ALA A 446 7.74 1.47 -3.65
CA ALA A 446 8.35 1.87 -2.37
C ALA A 446 9.14 0.76 -1.66
N SER A 447 8.98 -0.50 -2.10
CA SER A 447 9.86 -1.62 -1.74
C SER A 447 11.04 -1.66 -2.71
N MET A 448 10.76 -1.55 -4.01
CA MET A 448 11.74 -1.54 -5.11
C MET A 448 12.86 -0.51 -4.89
N GLU A 449 12.53 0.70 -4.43
CA GLU A 449 13.51 1.72 -4.06
C GLU A 449 14.47 1.24 -2.96
N LYS A 450 13.96 0.54 -1.94
CA LYS A 450 14.77 0.00 -0.82
C LYS A 450 15.57 -1.24 -1.21
N GLU A 451 15.03 -2.08 -2.08
CA GLU A 451 15.78 -3.16 -2.70
C GLU A 451 16.97 -2.60 -3.48
N LEU A 452 16.73 -1.62 -4.36
CA LEU A 452 17.75 -0.99 -5.19
C LEU A 452 18.80 -0.23 -4.36
N ASP A 453 18.40 0.50 -3.32
CA ASP A 453 19.32 1.14 -2.36
C ASP A 453 20.20 0.11 -1.63
N GLY A 454 19.59 -0.99 -1.17
CA GLY A 454 20.30 -2.10 -0.51
C GLY A 454 21.30 -2.77 -1.45
N ILE A 455 20.85 -3.04 -2.68
CA ILE A 455 21.62 -3.60 -3.78
C ILE A 455 22.81 -2.71 -4.14
N GLU A 456 22.60 -1.41 -4.36
CA GLU A 456 23.67 -0.48 -4.75
C GLU A 456 24.71 -0.33 -3.63
N ARG A 457 24.25 -0.17 -2.39
CA ARG A 457 25.13 0.01 -1.22
C ARG A 457 26.03 -1.20 -0.97
N LEU A 458 25.51 -2.43 -1.13
CA LEU A 458 26.29 -3.65 -0.97
C LEU A 458 27.12 -3.99 -2.21
N GLY A 459 26.59 -3.74 -3.42
CA GLY A 459 27.27 -4.01 -4.69
C GLY A 459 28.52 -3.16 -4.92
N ARG A 460 28.60 -1.97 -4.30
CA ARG A 460 29.82 -1.14 -4.27
C ARG A 460 31.01 -1.79 -3.53
N LEU A 461 30.81 -2.91 -2.82
CA LEU A 461 31.87 -3.58 -2.08
C LEU A 461 32.64 -4.57 -2.97
N PRO A 462 33.98 -4.48 -3.06
CA PRO A 462 34.77 -5.31 -3.99
C PRO A 462 34.65 -6.82 -3.72
N GLU A 463 34.36 -7.20 -2.46
CA GLU A 463 34.16 -8.59 -2.03
C GLU A 463 32.97 -9.29 -2.70
N VAL A 464 31.95 -8.53 -3.14
CA VAL A 464 30.66 -9.06 -3.62
C VAL A 464 30.39 -8.67 -5.09
N ASN A 465 31.11 -7.67 -5.61
CA ASN A 465 30.84 -7.00 -6.89
C ASN A 465 30.84 -7.94 -8.12
N GLU A 466 31.73 -8.94 -8.18
CA GLU A 466 31.79 -9.85 -9.34
C GLU A 466 30.55 -10.76 -9.45
N GLY A 467 30.12 -11.37 -8.34
CA GLY A 467 28.89 -12.17 -8.30
C GLY A 467 27.64 -11.32 -8.52
N TYR A 468 27.63 -10.13 -7.94
CA TYR A 468 26.58 -9.13 -8.11
C TYR A 468 26.34 -8.76 -9.58
N LEU A 469 27.41 -8.43 -10.32
CA LEU A 469 27.31 -8.07 -11.74
C LEU A 469 26.77 -9.23 -12.58
N ALA A 470 27.20 -10.47 -12.31
CA ALA A 470 26.69 -11.65 -13.01
C ALA A 470 25.18 -11.85 -12.78
N THR A 471 24.69 -11.63 -11.55
CA THR A 471 23.27 -11.74 -11.24
C THR A 471 22.46 -10.63 -11.90
N LEU A 472 22.92 -9.37 -11.86
CA LEU A 472 22.27 -8.27 -12.59
C LEU A 472 22.19 -8.52 -14.10
N GLU A 473 23.27 -9.03 -14.70
CA GLU A 473 23.31 -9.36 -16.13
C GLU A 473 22.31 -10.49 -16.48
N SER A 474 22.13 -11.45 -15.57
CA SER A 474 21.10 -12.50 -15.68
C SER A 474 19.67 -11.96 -15.56
N GLU A 475 19.38 -11.11 -14.57
CA GLU A 475 18.05 -10.49 -14.41
C GLU A 475 17.70 -9.60 -15.60
N LEU A 476 18.66 -8.81 -16.11
CA LEU A 476 18.49 -7.99 -17.31
C LEU A 476 18.18 -8.79 -18.58
N ALA A 477 18.70 -10.02 -18.69
CA ALA A 477 18.36 -10.95 -19.76
C ALA A 477 16.95 -11.55 -19.60
N GLY A 478 16.34 -11.43 -18.41
CA GLY A 478 14.98 -11.85 -18.10
C GLY A 478 13.87 -10.95 -18.65
N SER A 479 12.63 -11.38 -18.46
CA SER A 479 11.42 -10.68 -18.91
C SER A 479 10.91 -9.67 -17.87
N LEU A 480 11.70 -8.61 -17.65
CA LEU A 480 11.32 -7.44 -16.84
C LEU A 480 10.42 -6.46 -17.63
N GLY A 481 9.61 -5.68 -16.91
CA GLY A 481 8.88 -4.55 -17.50
C GLY A 481 9.82 -3.44 -17.99
N VAL A 482 9.36 -2.60 -18.92
CA VAL A 482 10.21 -1.57 -19.56
C VAL A 482 10.81 -0.58 -18.54
N GLY A 483 9.99 -0.09 -17.60
CA GLY A 483 10.45 0.82 -16.54
C GLY A 483 11.40 0.16 -15.53
N GLU A 484 11.11 -1.08 -15.14
CA GLU A 484 11.93 -1.87 -14.21
C GLU A 484 13.28 -2.20 -14.82
N ARG A 485 13.29 -2.64 -16.07
CA ARG A 485 14.50 -2.87 -16.87
C ARG A 485 15.32 -1.59 -16.97
N ARG A 486 14.71 -0.41 -17.23
CA ARG A 486 15.43 0.87 -17.27
C ARG A 486 16.09 1.21 -15.92
N LYS A 487 15.37 1.04 -14.79
CA LYS A 487 15.93 1.20 -13.44
C LYS A 487 17.12 0.25 -13.24
N LEU A 488 16.96 -1.03 -13.54
CA LEU A 488 18.00 -2.05 -13.38
C LEU A 488 19.22 -1.83 -14.29
N GLN A 489 19.02 -1.39 -15.53
CA GLN A 489 20.08 -1.01 -16.48
C GLN A 489 20.92 0.15 -15.95
N ARG A 490 20.29 1.15 -15.32
CA ARG A 490 20.99 2.26 -14.68
C ARG A 490 21.86 1.78 -13.51
N HIS A 491 21.33 0.96 -12.61
CA HIS A 491 22.13 0.43 -11.49
C HIS A 491 23.25 -0.51 -11.97
N PHE A 492 23.05 -1.29 -13.03
CA PHE A 492 24.12 -2.10 -13.64
C PHE A 492 25.26 -1.24 -14.21
N ALA A 493 24.95 -0.12 -14.87
CA ALA A 493 25.98 0.81 -15.34
C ALA A 493 26.77 1.43 -14.16
N ILE A 494 26.09 1.83 -13.09
CA ILE A 494 26.74 2.36 -11.86
C ILE A 494 27.60 1.28 -11.20
N ALA A 495 27.14 0.03 -11.15
CA ALA A 495 27.90 -1.10 -10.62
C ALA A 495 29.17 -1.38 -11.44
N LEU A 496 29.07 -1.39 -12.77
CA LEU A 496 30.21 -1.52 -13.67
C LEU A 496 31.24 -0.40 -13.48
N TYR A 497 30.79 0.84 -13.26
CA TYR A 497 31.66 1.98 -12.95
C TYR A 497 32.36 1.79 -11.60
N GLY A 498 31.63 1.36 -10.56
CA GLY A 498 32.21 1.01 -9.26
C GLY A 498 33.21 -0.17 -9.31
N ALA A 499 33.04 -1.08 -10.27
CA ALA A 499 33.98 -2.16 -10.57
C ALA A 499 35.23 -1.73 -11.36
N GLY A 500 35.36 -0.44 -11.71
CA GLY A 500 36.44 0.08 -12.55
C GLY A 500 36.30 -0.25 -14.04
N GLN A 501 35.16 -0.81 -14.48
CA GLN A 501 34.88 -1.12 -15.89
C GLN A 501 34.30 0.11 -16.62
N TYR A 502 34.92 1.28 -16.47
CA TYR A 502 34.40 2.58 -16.91
C TYR A 502 33.90 2.60 -18.36
N GLN A 503 34.69 2.05 -19.30
CA GLN A 503 34.29 1.98 -20.71
C GLN A 503 33.04 1.11 -20.94
N ARG A 504 32.92 -0.03 -20.24
CA ARG A 504 31.74 -0.92 -20.35
C ARG A 504 30.51 -0.24 -19.74
N ALA A 505 30.68 0.43 -18.60
CA ALA A 505 29.64 1.20 -17.94
C ALA A 505 29.08 2.31 -18.85
N PHE A 506 29.97 3.14 -19.40
CA PHE A 506 29.62 4.23 -20.32
C PHE A 506 28.93 3.69 -21.58
N LEU A 507 29.52 2.72 -22.29
CA LEU A 507 28.95 2.19 -23.54
C LEU A 507 27.61 1.49 -23.32
N PHE A 508 27.46 0.75 -22.21
CA PHE A 508 26.18 0.11 -21.86
C PHE A 508 25.09 1.16 -21.63
N TYR A 509 25.37 2.17 -20.80
CA TYR A 509 24.42 3.23 -20.48
C TYR A 509 24.07 4.10 -21.70
N ALA A 510 25.07 4.47 -22.50
CA ALA A 510 24.90 5.17 -23.77
C ALA A 510 24.03 4.37 -24.75
N SER A 511 24.22 3.04 -24.85
CA SER A 511 23.39 2.19 -25.71
C SER A 511 21.92 2.15 -25.27
N MET A 512 21.66 2.13 -23.95
CA MET A 512 20.32 2.21 -23.39
C MET A 512 19.65 3.55 -23.70
N LEU A 513 20.36 4.68 -23.56
CA LEU A 513 19.85 5.99 -23.93
C LEU A 513 19.57 6.11 -25.45
N ALA A 514 20.39 5.48 -26.29
CA ALA A 514 20.24 5.51 -27.75
C ALA A 514 19.13 4.61 -28.30
N GLU A 515 18.67 3.59 -27.56
CA GLU A 515 17.62 2.67 -28.05
C GLU A 515 16.26 3.36 -28.19
N ASN A 516 15.90 4.24 -27.23
CA ASN A 516 14.68 5.05 -27.26
C ASN A 516 14.95 6.45 -26.68
N PRO A 517 15.59 7.36 -27.46
CA PRO A 517 16.07 8.65 -26.94
C PRO A 517 14.94 9.56 -26.41
N ASP A 518 13.74 9.49 -26.99
CA ASP A 518 12.59 10.32 -26.59
C ASP A 518 11.98 9.93 -25.23
N GLU A 519 12.25 8.72 -24.74
CA GLU A 519 11.74 8.20 -23.45
C GLU A 519 12.83 7.99 -22.39
N ASN A 520 14.08 7.75 -22.82
CA ASN A 520 15.20 7.42 -21.94
C ASN A 520 16.06 8.65 -21.60
N ILE A 521 16.03 9.71 -22.42
CA ILE A 521 16.82 10.93 -22.17
C ILE A 521 16.01 11.92 -21.32
N ASP A 522 16.50 12.18 -20.12
CA ASP A 522 16.03 13.20 -19.21
C ASP A 522 17.23 13.96 -18.60
N PRO A 523 17.03 15.10 -17.91
CA PRO A 523 18.15 15.88 -17.37
C PRO A 523 19.01 15.14 -16.32
N GLN A 524 18.45 14.14 -15.63
CA GLN A 524 19.14 13.30 -14.65
C GLN A 524 19.93 12.19 -15.36
N SER A 525 19.35 11.51 -16.35
CA SER A 525 20.04 10.47 -17.12
C SER A 525 21.20 11.02 -17.96
N LEU A 526 21.11 12.26 -18.44
CA LEU A 526 22.26 12.98 -19.01
C LEU A 526 23.35 13.26 -17.97
N GLY A 527 22.97 13.60 -16.73
CA GLY A 527 23.93 13.81 -15.64
C GLY A 527 24.62 12.52 -15.18
N ASP A 528 23.90 11.39 -15.18
CA ASP A 528 24.49 10.07 -14.93
C ASP A 528 25.47 9.69 -16.05
N LEU A 529 25.14 9.98 -17.31
CA LEU A 529 26.04 9.70 -18.44
C LEU A 529 27.34 10.51 -18.35
N GLU A 530 27.28 11.79 -17.96
CA GLU A 530 28.46 12.61 -17.70
C GLU A 530 29.31 12.05 -16.55
N LEU A 531 28.66 11.60 -15.46
CA LEU A 531 29.33 10.98 -14.32
C LEU A 531 30.07 9.69 -14.74
N LEU A 532 29.38 8.81 -15.48
CA LEU A 532 29.95 7.56 -16.01
C LEU A 532 31.05 7.83 -17.07
N GLY A 533 30.94 8.93 -17.81
CA GLY A 533 31.90 9.36 -18.83
C GLY A 533 33.11 10.11 -18.29
N SER A 534 33.19 10.43 -16.99
CA SER A 534 34.27 11.26 -16.43
C SER A 534 35.67 10.64 -16.52
N GLU A 535 35.76 9.31 -16.53
CA GLU A 535 37.01 8.53 -16.74
C GLU A 535 37.20 8.10 -18.22
N VAL A 536 36.25 8.44 -19.10
CA VAL A 536 36.27 8.16 -20.54
C VAL A 536 36.78 9.40 -21.29
N LYS A 537 37.25 9.23 -22.53
CA LYS A 537 37.66 10.38 -23.35
C LYS A 537 36.46 11.28 -23.65
N ALA A 538 36.59 12.57 -23.39
CA ALA A 538 35.57 13.57 -23.71
C ALA A 538 35.13 13.55 -25.19
N GLU A 539 36.03 13.17 -26.11
CA GLU A 539 35.72 12.97 -27.53
C GLU A 539 34.59 11.95 -27.76
N GLU A 540 34.52 10.88 -26.97
CA GLU A 540 33.52 9.82 -27.11
C GLU A 540 32.14 10.26 -26.57
N LEU A 541 32.12 11.02 -25.47
CA LEU A 541 30.92 11.66 -24.94
C LEU A 541 30.34 12.69 -25.90
N VAL A 542 31.19 13.55 -26.48
CA VAL A 542 30.77 14.56 -27.47
C VAL A 542 30.30 13.92 -28.76
N SER A 543 30.96 12.85 -29.24
CA SER A 543 30.48 12.06 -30.40
C SER A 543 29.08 11.51 -30.15
N PHE A 544 28.85 10.90 -28.99
CA PHE A 544 27.55 10.34 -28.63
C PHE A 544 26.42 11.40 -28.61
N TYR A 545 26.69 12.60 -28.08
CA TYR A 545 25.72 13.68 -28.14
C TYR A 545 25.44 14.15 -29.58
N HIS A 546 26.44 14.18 -30.45
CA HIS A 546 26.21 14.44 -31.88
C HIS A 546 25.36 13.35 -32.54
N ASP A 547 25.62 12.07 -32.25
CA ASP A 547 24.85 10.93 -32.77
C ASP A 547 23.37 10.99 -32.34
N ILE A 548 23.07 11.48 -31.13
CA ILE A 548 21.67 11.76 -30.71
C ILE A 548 21.09 12.96 -31.46
N LEU A 549 21.85 14.04 -31.66
CA LEU A 549 21.37 15.25 -32.33
C LEU A 549 21.13 15.06 -33.85
N GLU A 550 21.73 14.03 -34.46
CA GLU A 550 21.43 13.59 -35.83
C GLU A 550 20.15 12.75 -35.94
N GLN A 551 19.71 12.13 -34.85
CA GLN A 551 18.43 11.40 -34.80
C GLN A 551 17.24 12.37 -34.75
N ASN A 552 16.08 11.93 -35.24
CA ASN A 552 14.83 12.70 -35.22
C ASN A 552 14.18 12.66 -33.83
N VAL A 553 14.87 13.19 -32.82
CA VAL A 553 14.39 13.31 -31.44
C VAL A 553 13.47 14.51 -31.24
N ARG A 554 12.66 14.46 -30.18
CA ARG A 554 11.81 15.56 -29.70
C ARG A 554 12.62 16.83 -29.46
N THR A 555 11.95 17.98 -29.66
CA THR A 555 12.53 19.32 -29.46
C THR A 555 13.11 19.52 -28.07
N ASP A 556 12.47 18.96 -27.05
CA ASP A 556 12.79 19.14 -25.64
C ASP A 556 14.13 18.42 -25.34
N VAL A 557 14.21 17.14 -25.69
CA VAL A 557 15.42 16.30 -25.63
C VAL A 557 16.56 16.94 -26.41
N ARG A 558 16.29 17.43 -27.63
CA ARG A 558 17.30 18.11 -28.46
C ARG A 558 17.88 19.34 -27.75
N SER A 559 17.05 20.12 -27.07
CA SER A 559 17.50 21.31 -26.34
C SER A 559 18.40 20.97 -25.15
N TRP A 560 18.09 19.91 -24.40
CA TRP A 560 18.90 19.44 -23.28
C TRP A 560 20.27 18.93 -23.76
N VAL A 561 20.31 18.14 -24.83
CA VAL A 561 21.57 17.62 -25.41
C VAL A 561 22.42 18.77 -25.98
N GLN A 562 21.82 19.74 -26.68
CA GLN A 562 22.54 20.93 -27.16
C GLN A 562 23.17 21.72 -26.01
N GLN A 563 22.45 21.93 -24.91
CA GLN A 563 22.97 22.61 -23.73
C GLN A 563 24.18 21.89 -23.13
N ARG A 564 24.21 20.55 -23.11
CA ARG A 564 25.36 19.76 -22.64
C ARG A 564 26.55 19.81 -23.59
N VAL A 565 26.32 19.79 -24.91
CA VAL A 565 27.38 19.96 -25.92
C VAL A 565 28.04 21.33 -25.80
N GLU A 566 27.25 22.40 -25.65
CA GLU A 566 27.78 23.76 -25.45
C GLU A 566 28.58 23.88 -24.14
N ALA A 567 28.10 23.28 -23.05
CA ALA A 567 28.81 23.25 -21.77
C ALA A 567 30.13 22.44 -21.82
N SER A 568 30.19 21.39 -22.64
CA SER A 568 31.37 20.53 -22.80
C SER A 568 32.44 21.11 -23.74
N ALA A 569 32.13 22.18 -24.45
CA ALA A 569 33.02 22.85 -25.39
C ALA A 569 33.79 24.06 -24.79
N VAL A 570 33.57 24.35 -23.50
CA VAL A 570 34.15 25.48 -22.73
C VAL A 570 35.21 24.99 -21.76
#